data_AF-A0A2G2YYW9-F1
#
_entry.id   AF-A0A2G2YYW9-F1
#
_cell.length_a   1.000
_cell.length_b   1.000
_cell.length_c   1.000
_cell.angle_alpha   90.00
_cell.angle_beta   90.00
_cell.angle_gamma   90.00
#
_symmetry.space_group_name_H-M   'P 1'
#
loop_
_entity.id
_entity.type
_entity.pdbx_description
1 polymer ?
#
loop_
_entity_poly.entity_id
_entity_poly.type
_entity_poly.pdbx_seq_one_letter_code
_entity_poly.pdbx_strand_id
1 'polypeptide(L)'
;MFLQYLDDKSQIKDAVRMAEFVFEELLERAREKEEKEAKKSKRLADEFYELLHASKEITASLKWEDCKSLFGDRQVASFAFTDPELVTGLQGPLENDN
;
A
#
# COMPACT_ATOMS: atom_id res chain seq x y z
N MET A 1 34.03 -21.04 -31.67
CA MET A 1 33.41 -19.69 -31.73
C MET A 1 31.90 -19.76 -31.95
N PHE A 2 31.39 -20.42 -32.99
CA PHE A 2 29.93 -20.52 -33.24
C PHE A 2 29.12 -21.23 -32.13
N LEU A 3 29.63 -22.33 -31.56
CA LEU A 3 28.91 -23.05 -30.50
C LEU A 3 28.77 -22.21 -29.22
N GLN A 4 29.82 -21.48 -28.84
CA GLN A 4 29.78 -20.55 -27.69
C GLN A 4 28.73 -19.46 -27.90
N TYR A 5 28.71 -18.86 -29.10
CA TYR A 5 27.72 -17.83 -29.43
C TYR A 5 26.27 -18.33 -29.36
N LEU A 6 26.01 -19.57 -29.78
CA LEU A 6 24.67 -20.15 -29.70
C LEU A 6 24.26 -20.45 -28.26
N ASP A 7 25.21 -20.87 -27.42
CA ASP A 7 25.00 -21.08 -26.00
C ASP A 7 24.71 -19.76 -25.28
N ASP A 8 25.56 -18.74 -25.45
CA ASP A 8 25.36 -17.40 -24.90
C ASP A 8 24.01 -16.81 -25.33
N LYS A 9 23.65 -16.96 -26.61
CA LYS A 9 22.36 -16.52 -27.14
C LYS A 9 21.18 -17.26 -26.50
N SER A 10 21.33 -18.54 -26.17
CA SER A 10 20.29 -19.29 -25.47
C SER A 10 20.16 -18.82 -24.01
N GLN A 11 21.29 -18.67 -23.32
CA GLN A 11 21.32 -18.19 -21.92
C GLN A 11 20.67 -16.81 -21.79
N ILE A 12 20.97 -15.88 -22.70
CA ILE A 12 20.36 -14.56 -22.72
C ILE A 12 18.85 -14.65 -22.92
N LYS A 13 18.38 -15.48 -23.85
CA LYS A 13 16.95 -15.67 -24.12
C LYS A 13 16.22 -16.22 -22.89
N ASP A 14 16.82 -17.18 -22.20
CA ASP A 14 16.23 -17.77 -21.01
C ASP A 14 16.23 -16.77 -19.83
N ALA A 15 17.30 -16.00 -19.66
CA ALA A 15 17.37 -14.92 -18.68
C ALA A 15 16.30 -13.83 -18.92
N VAL A 16 16.07 -13.45 -20.19
CA VAL A 16 15.01 -12.50 -20.56
C VAL A 16 13.64 -13.06 -20.19
N ARG A 17 13.36 -14.32 -20.52
CA ARG A 17 12.09 -14.97 -20.15
C ARG A 17 11.88 -15.00 -18.63
N MET A 18 12.93 -15.28 -17.87
CA MET A 18 12.86 -15.25 -16.41
C MET A 18 12.57 -13.85 -15.89
N ALA A 19 13.19 -12.81 -16.47
CA ALA A 19 12.94 -11.44 -16.10
C ALA A 19 11.50 -11.00 -16.43
N GLU A 20 10.98 -11.38 -17.60
CA GLU A 20 9.59 -11.14 -17.98
C GLU A 20 8.60 -11.76 -16.99
N PHE A 21 8.82 -13.02 -16.60
CA PHE A 21 7.98 -13.70 -15.62
C PHE A 21 8.00 -13.01 -14.25
N VAL A 22 9.19 -12.69 -13.73
CA VAL A 22 9.32 -11.99 -12.44
C VAL A 22 8.66 -10.60 -12.50
N PHE A 23 8.79 -9.90 -13.62
CA PHE A 23 8.15 -8.60 -13.81
C PHE A 23 6.63 -8.69 -13.79
N GLU A 24 6.05 -9.67 -14.48
CA GLU A 24 4.60 -9.92 -14.48
C GLU A 24 4.09 -10.25 -13.07
N GLU A 25 4.79 -11.11 -12.32
CA GLU A 25 4.42 -11.49 -10.95
C GLU A 25 4.45 -10.28 -10.00
N LEU A 26 5.47 -9.42 -10.11
CA LEU A 26 5.56 -8.18 -9.33
C LEU A 26 4.44 -7.19 -9.68
N LEU A 27 4.09 -7.10 -10.97
CA LEU A 27 3.03 -6.22 -11.44
C LEU A 27 1.65 -6.68 -10.96
N GLU A 28 1.39 -7.99 -10.97
CA GLU A 28 0.17 -8.56 -10.42
C GLU A 28 0.07 -8.30 -8.90
N ARG A 29 1.15 -8.54 -8.16
CA ARG A 29 1.22 -8.23 -6.72
C ARG A 29 0.97 -6.76 -6.39
N ALA A 30 1.50 -5.84 -7.21
CA ALA A 30 1.27 -4.41 -7.04
C ALA A 30 -0.21 -4.06 -7.24
N ARG A 31 -0.85 -4.61 -8.28
CA ARG A 31 -2.29 -4.40 -8.55
C ARG A 31 -3.16 -4.96 -7.44
N GLU A 32 -2.85 -6.14 -6.92
CA GLU A 32 -3.59 -6.71 -5.79
C GLU A 32 -3.53 -5.83 -4.54
N LYS A 33 -2.37 -5.23 -4.25
CA LYS A 33 -2.22 -4.31 -3.11
C LYS A 33 -3.08 -3.07 -3.31
N GLU A 34 -3.01 -2.45 -4.48
CA GLU A 34 -3.82 -1.28 -4.83
C GLU A 34 -5.33 -1.56 -4.74
N GLU A 35 -5.79 -2.70 -5.27
CA GLU A 35 -7.22 -3.07 -5.20
C GLU A 35 -7.68 -3.28 -3.74
N LYS A 36 -6.86 -3.95 -2.92
CA LYS A 36 -7.15 -4.14 -1.49
C LYS A 36 -7.24 -2.80 -0.76
N GLU A 37 -6.35 -1.85 -1.07
CA GLU A 37 -6.37 -0.50 -0.50
C GLU A 37 -7.58 0.31 -0.98
N ALA A 38 -7.88 0.29 -2.27
CA ALA A 38 -9.06 0.96 -2.82
C ALA A 38 -10.36 0.42 -2.18
N LYS A 39 -10.45 -0.90 -1.98
CA LYS A 39 -11.60 -1.54 -1.32
C LYS A 39 -11.70 -1.17 0.16
N LYS A 40 -10.59 -1.13 0.89
CA LYS A 40 -10.54 -0.67 2.29
C LYS A 40 -10.94 0.81 2.38
N SER A 41 -10.38 1.66 1.52
CA SER A 41 -10.70 3.09 1.48
C SER A 41 -12.18 3.32 1.19
N LYS A 42 -12.78 2.54 0.27
CA LYS A 42 -14.21 2.62 0.00
C LYS A 42 -15.05 2.24 1.23
N ARG A 43 -14.73 1.14 1.90
CA ARG A 43 -15.42 0.73 3.13
C ARG A 43 -15.32 1.79 4.23
N LEU A 44 -14.13 2.37 4.42
CA LEU A 44 -13.92 3.45 5.38
C LEU A 44 -14.72 4.70 5.00
N ALA A 45 -14.82 5.03 3.72
CA ALA A 45 -15.66 6.14 3.25
C ALA A 45 -17.15 5.88 3.51
N ASP A 46 -17.64 4.66 3.26
CA ASP A 46 -19.02 4.25 3.54
C ASP A 46 -19.31 4.30 5.06
N GLU A 47 -18.39 3.76 5.89
CA GLU A 47 -18.49 3.82 7.36
C GLU A 47 -18.48 5.26 7.89
N PHE A 48 -17.63 6.11 7.32
CA PHE A 48 -17.59 7.53 7.66
C PHE A 48 -18.89 8.23 7.27
N TYR A 49 -19.43 7.94 6.08
CA TYR A 49 -20.69 8.50 5.62
C TYR A 49 -21.86 8.12 6.53
N GLU A 50 -21.95 6.86 6.94
CA GLU A 50 -22.97 6.40 7.90
C GLU A 50 -22.82 7.07 9.27
N LEU A 51 -21.57 7.25 9.74
CA LEU A 51 -21.29 7.96 10.99
C LEU A 51 -21.73 9.43 10.92
N LEU A 52 -21.45 10.10 9.80
CA LEU A 52 -21.93 11.47 9.55
C LEU A 52 -23.46 11.52 9.55
N HIS A 53 -24.11 10.60 8.83
CA HIS A 53 -25.57 10.55 8.72
C HIS A 53 -26.25 10.25 10.07
N ALA A 54 -25.66 9.39 10.91
CA ALA A 54 -26.16 9.10 12.24
C ALA A 54 -25.95 10.26 13.22
N SER A 55 -24.94 11.11 12.98
CA SER A 55 -24.66 12.25 13.83
C SER A 55 -25.67 13.38 13.60
N LYS A 56 -26.54 13.60 14.59
CA LYS A 56 -27.50 14.71 14.58
C LYS A 56 -26.84 16.08 14.82
N GLU A 57 -25.55 16.08 15.18
CA GLU A 57 -24.77 17.27 15.47
C GLU A 57 -24.15 17.88 14.21
N ILE A 58 -24.00 17.10 13.12
CA ILE A 58 -23.40 17.57 11.87
C ILE A 58 -24.47 18.31 11.04
N THR A 59 -24.61 19.59 11.33
CA THR A 59 -25.42 20.54 10.57
C THR A 59 -24.59 21.12 9.41
N ALA A 60 -25.21 21.41 8.26
CA ALA A 60 -24.55 21.97 7.07
C ALA A 60 -23.78 23.30 7.28
N SER A 61 -23.92 23.92 8.46
CA SER A 61 -23.20 25.12 8.88
C SER A 61 -21.86 24.86 9.58
N LEU A 62 -21.55 23.61 9.96
CA LEU A 62 -20.31 23.27 10.64
C LEU A 62 -19.12 23.33 9.67
N LYS A 63 -18.02 23.93 10.13
CA LYS A 63 -16.76 23.88 9.40
C LYS A 63 -16.11 22.52 9.62
N TRP A 64 -15.34 22.10 8.63
CA TRP A 64 -14.59 20.84 8.69
C TRP A 64 -13.71 20.75 9.95
N GLU A 65 -13.09 21.85 10.39
CA GLU A 65 -12.27 21.90 11.60
C GLU A 65 -13.07 21.56 12.88
N ASP A 66 -14.29 22.08 13.03
CA ASP A 66 -15.15 21.81 14.18
C ASP A 66 -15.62 20.35 14.19
N CYS A 67 -15.88 19.81 12.99
CA CYS A 67 -16.29 18.43 12.76
C CYS A 67 -15.15 17.44 13.02
N LYS A 68 -13.91 17.81 12.66
CA LYS A 68 -12.71 16.98 12.82
C LYS A 68 -12.42 16.68 14.30
N SER A 69 -12.68 17.62 15.19
CA SER A 69 -12.52 17.45 16.64
C SER A 69 -13.47 16.40 17.23
N LEU A 70 -14.61 16.11 16.58
CA LEU A 70 -15.55 15.07 17.02
C LEU A 70 -15.05 13.65 16.73
N PHE A 71 -14.08 13.51 15.81
CA PHE A 71 -13.54 12.23 15.35
C PHE A 71 -12.11 11.94 15.83
N GLY A 72 -11.39 12.96 16.32
CA GLY A 72 -9.95 12.96 16.55
C GLY A 72 -9.39 11.83 17.41
N ASP A 73 -10.15 11.32 18.39
CA ASP A 73 -9.64 10.30 19.33
C ASP A 73 -10.09 8.86 19.00
N ARG A 74 -11.02 8.66 18.06
CA ARG A 74 -11.73 7.37 17.93
C ARG A 74 -11.13 6.39 16.90
N GLN A 75 -10.30 6.83 15.96
CA GLN A 75 -9.99 6.02 14.75
C GLN A 75 -8.52 5.91 14.30
N VAL A 76 -7.54 6.34 15.09
CA VAL A 76 -6.13 6.35 14.65
C VAL A 76 -5.59 4.94 14.32
N ALA A 77 -6.15 3.88 14.92
CA ALA A 77 -5.72 2.49 14.66
C ALA A 77 -6.31 1.85 13.38
N SER A 78 -7.46 2.33 12.89
CA SER A 78 -8.12 1.73 11.71
C SER A 78 -7.47 2.17 10.38
N PHE A 79 -6.70 3.27 10.43
CA PHE A 79 -5.97 3.86 9.31
C PHE A 79 -4.53 3.36 9.17
N ALA A 80 -4.15 2.22 9.75
CA ALA A 80 -2.83 1.63 9.55
C ALA A 80 -2.67 1.20 8.07
N PHE A 81 -2.35 2.21 7.26
CA PHE A 81 -2.10 2.20 5.82
C PHE A 81 -0.66 1.81 5.50
N THR A 82 0.18 1.70 6.54
CA THR A 82 1.57 1.27 6.39
C THR A 82 1.63 -0.25 6.31
N ASP A 83 1.97 -0.75 5.13
CA ASP A 83 2.54 -2.08 4.95
C ASP A 83 3.59 -2.34 6.07
N PRO A 84 3.40 -3.34 6.95
CA PRO A 84 4.36 -3.66 8.01
C PRO A 84 5.79 -3.91 7.51
N GLU A 85 5.96 -4.25 6.22
CA GLU A 85 7.29 -4.46 5.61
C GLU A 85 8.06 -3.15 5.37
N LEU A 86 7.38 -2.00 5.19
CA LEU A 86 8.09 -0.73 4.94
C LEU A 86 8.53 -0.03 6.23
N VAL A 87 7.85 -0.28 7.35
CA VAL A 87 8.19 0.33 8.65
C VAL A 87 9.40 -0.33 9.30
N THR A 88 9.66 -1.60 8.99
CA THR A 88 10.77 -2.39 9.56
C THR A 88 12.09 -2.19 8.81
N GLY A 89 12.07 -1.76 7.54
CA GLY A 89 13.27 -1.51 6.74
C GLY A 89 13.99 -0.19 7.04
N LEU A 90 13.33 0.78 7.71
CA LEU A 90 13.92 2.08 8.06
C LEU A 90 14.49 2.14 9.48
N GLN A 91 14.21 1.13 10.31
CA GLN A 91 14.87 0.98 11.61
C GLN A 91 16.18 0.21 11.41
N GLY A 92 17.17 0.88 10.81
CA GLY A 92 18.55 0.37 10.80
C GLY A 92 19.02 0.12 12.24
N PRO A 93 19.94 -0.84 12.48
CA PRO A 93 20.49 -1.06 13.81
C PRO A 93 21.15 0.24 14.27
N LEU A 94 20.64 0.83 15.35
CA LEU A 94 21.40 1.75 16.17
C LEU A 94 22.50 0.91 16.84
N GLU A 95 23.60 0.70 16.13
CA GLU A 95 24.85 0.29 16.76
C GLU A 95 25.33 1.47 17.61
N ASN A 96 25.02 1.37 18.89
CA ASN A 96 25.51 2.22 19.94
C ASN A 96 26.90 1.74 20.33
N ASP A 97 27.93 2.41 19.83
CA ASP A 97 29.28 2.27 20.39
C ASP A 97 29.27 2.67 21.87
N ASN A 98 29.55 1.71 22.75
CA ASN A 98 30.03 1.95 24.11
C ASN A 98 31.00 0.86 24.56
#